data_AF-A0AAN9T0N7-F1
#
_entry.id   AF-A0AAN9T0N7-F1
#
_cell.length_a   1.000
_cell.length_b   1.000
_cell.length_c   1.000
_cell.angle_alpha   90.00
_cell.angle_beta   90.00
_cell.angle_gamma   90.00
#
_symmetry.space_group_name_H-M   'P 1'
#
loop_
_entity.id
_entity.type
_entity.pdbx_description
1 polymer ?
#
loop_
_entity_poly.entity_id
_entity_poly.type
_entity_poly.pdbx_seq_one_letter_code
_entity_poly.pdbx_strand_id
1 'polypeptide(L)'
;MTASNKKLLSDDEIPSWVSERQRRLLQAADPKPNVVVAQDGSRQVKTNHEALMMVSKKNKQPFVIYIRECVSREHRSTRHVGEEEI
;
A
#
# COMPACT_ATOMS: atom_id res chain seq x y z
N MET A 1 -15.69 37.48 -2.21
CA MET A 1 -15.07 36.35 -2.93
C MET A 1 -14.05 35.71 -2.01
N THR A 2 -14.45 34.68 -1.25
CA THR A 2 -13.53 33.96 -0.36
C THR A 2 -12.82 32.89 -1.18
N ALA A 3 -11.54 33.12 -1.47
CA ALA A 3 -10.71 32.14 -2.15
C ALA A 3 -10.56 30.91 -1.25
N SER A 4 -11.15 29.78 -1.66
CA SER A 4 -10.82 28.48 -1.08
C SER A 4 -9.36 28.18 -1.40
N ASN A 5 -8.50 28.31 -0.38
CA ASN A 5 -7.15 27.77 -0.40
C ASN A 5 -7.24 26.26 -0.39
N LYS A 6 -7.38 25.67 -1.57
CA LYS A 6 -7.04 24.28 -1.83
C LYS A 6 -5.53 24.16 -1.68
N LYS A 7 -5.06 24.03 -0.44
CA LYS A 7 -3.71 23.61 -0.10
C LYS A 7 -3.50 22.27 -0.81
N LEU A 8 -2.67 22.30 -1.85
CA LEU A 8 -2.07 21.09 -2.40
C LEU A 8 -1.37 20.40 -1.23
N LEU A 9 -1.78 19.17 -0.93
CA LEU A 9 -1.14 18.35 0.08
C LEU A 9 0.32 18.20 -0.34
N SER A 10 1.24 18.84 0.37
CA SER A 10 2.65 18.48 0.26
C SER A 10 2.75 16.99 0.61
N ASP A 11 3.41 16.21 -0.24
CA ASP A 11 3.50 14.74 -0.16
C ASP A 11 4.05 14.21 1.19
N ASP A 12 4.62 15.10 2.00
CA ASP A 12 5.28 14.82 3.28
C ASP A 12 4.42 15.09 4.53
N GLU A 13 3.20 15.64 4.42
CA GLU A 13 2.37 15.92 5.59
C GLU A 13 1.57 14.67 6.03
N ILE A 14 2.06 13.99 7.06
CA ILE A 14 1.34 12.89 7.73
C ILE A 14 -0.05 13.39 8.14
N PRO A 15 -1.15 12.74 7.68
CA PRO A 15 -2.51 13.24 7.87
C PRO A 15 -2.88 13.47 9.33
N SER A 16 -3.78 14.42 9.59
CA SER A 16 -4.22 14.79 10.94
C SER A 16 -4.96 13.69 11.70
N TRP A 17 -5.52 12.69 11.00
CA TRP A 17 -6.16 11.52 11.60
C TRP A 17 -5.16 10.48 12.11
N VAL A 18 -3.87 10.60 11.76
CA VAL A 18 -2.80 9.71 12.21
C VAL A 18 -2.38 10.13 13.63
N SER A 19 -2.53 9.22 14.59
CA SER A 19 -2.09 9.47 15.97
C SER A 19 -0.56 9.62 16.06
N GLU A 20 -0.06 10.28 17.11
CA GLU A 20 1.38 10.45 17.32
C GLU A 20 2.13 9.11 17.36
N ARG A 21 1.53 8.07 17.97
CA ARG A 21 2.11 6.73 18.00
C ARG A 21 2.27 6.15 16.59
N GLN A 22 1.24 6.29 15.75
CA GLN A 22 1.30 5.82 14.36
C GLN A 22 2.33 6.62 13.55
N ARG A 23 2.40 7.94 13.75
CA ARG A 23 3.40 8.80 13.14
C ARG A 23 4.83 8.35 13.47
N ARG A 24 5.12 8.05 14.74
CA ARG A 24 6.44 7.52 15.17
C ARG A 24 6.79 6.19 14.50
N LEU A 25 5.80 5.32 14.30
CA LEU A 25 5.99 4.05 13.58
C LEU A 25 6.29 4.27 12.10
N LEU A 26 5.57 5.18 11.44
CA LEU A 26 5.75 5.50 10.02
C LEU A 26 7.11 6.17 9.73
N GLN A 27 7.64 6.92 10.71
CA GLN A 27 8.96 7.55 10.61
C GLN A 27 10.12 6.61 10.97
N ALA A 28 9.84 5.37 11.42
CA ALA A 28 10.89 4.40 11.70
C ALA A 28 11.53 3.92 10.39
N ALA A 29 12.87 3.87 10.35
CA ALA A 29 13.60 3.53 9.12
C ALA A 29 13.33 2.10 8.61
N ASP A 30 13.16 1.13 9.52
CA ASP A 30 12.87 -0.26 9.18
C ASP A 30 12.07 -0.95 10.29
N PRO A 31 10.74 -0.74 10.36
CA PRO A 31 9.91 -1.38 11.36
C PRO A 31 9.82 -2.89 11.10
N LYS A 32 10.19 -3.70 12.09
CA LYS A 32 10.10 -5.16 11.99
C LYS A 32 8.66 -5.61 11.66
N PRO A 33 8.44 -6.34 10.56
CA PRO A 33 7.10 -6.78 10.18
C PRO A 33 6.61 -7.94 11.06
N ASN A 34 5.31 -7.95 11.32
CA ASN A 34 4.61 -9.12 11.88
C ASN A 34 4.25 -10.11 10.79
N VAL A 35 3.88 -9.61 9.61
CA VAL A 35 3.55 -10.42 8.43
C VAL A 35 4.12 -9.76 7.18
N VAL A 36 4.53 -10.60 6.22
CA VAL A 36 4.89 -10.18 4.87
C VAL A 36 3.88 -10.75 3.86
N VAL A 37 3.27 -9.86 3.07
CA VAL A 37 2.42 -10.22 1.93
C VAL A 37 3.29 -10.29 0.68
N ALA A 38 3.22 -11.39 -0.06
CA ALA A 38 3.84 -11.51 -1.38
C ALA A 38 2.96 -12.32 -2.33
N GLN A 39 2.58 -11.70 -3.45
CA GLN A 39 1.68 -12.30 -4.44
C GLN A 39 2.29 -13.50 -5.17
N ASP A 40 3.64 -13.55 -5.25
CA ASP A 40 4.39 -14.68 -5.81
C ASP A 40 4.35 -15.94 -4.93
N GLY A 41 3.78 -15.85 -3.71
CA GLY A 41 3.70 -16.96 -2.77
C GLY A 41 5.01 -17.30 -2.07
N SER A 42 6.06 -16.48 -2.22
CA SER A 42 7.37 -16.69 -1.58
C SER A 42 7.40 -16.35 -0.09
N ARG A 43 6.28 -15.90 0.49
CA ARG A 43 6.16 -15.37 1.85
C ARG A 43 4.92 -15.92 2.56
N GLN A 44 4.68 -15.40 3.77
CA GLN A 44 3.69 -15.91 4.71
C GLN A 44 2.26 -15.92 4.15
N VAL A 45 1.84 -14.85 3.44
CA VAL A 45 0.49 -14.76 2.85
C VAL A 45 0.49 -14.10 1.47
N LYS A 46 -0.53 -14.39 0.68
CA LYS A 46 -0.65 -13.93 -0.72
C LYS A 46 -1.52 -12.69 -0.86
N THR A 47 -2.42 -12.45 0.09
CA THR A 47 -3.41 -11.38 0.00
C THR A 47 -3.42 -10.47 1.22
N ASN A 48 -3.85 -9.22 1.02
CA ASN A 48 -4.07 -8.28 2.11
C ASN A 48 -5.18 -8.76 3.06
N HIS A 49 -6.18 -9.49 2.54
CA HIS A 49 -7.27 -10.02 3.36
C HIS A 49 -6.77 -11.04 4.39
N GLU A 50 -5.93 -11.99 3.96
CA GLU A 50 -5.29 -12.95 4.86
C GLU A 50 -4.45 -12.24 5.93
N ALA A 51 -3.71 -11.19 5.54
CA ALA A 51 -2.92 -10.39 6.48
C ALA A 51 -3.79 -9.72 7.56
N LEU A 52 -4.95 -9.19 7.18
CA LEU A 52 -5.90 -8.57 8.11
C LEU A 52 -6.51 -9.59 9.07
N MET A 53 -6.78 -10.81 8.62
CA MET A 53 -7.32 -11.88 9.48
C MET A 53 -6.35 -12.31 10.58
N MET A 54 -5.04 -12.11 10.39
CA MET A 54 -4.03 -12.42 11.42
C MET A 54 -3.95 -11.36 12.53
N VAL A 55 -4.59 -10.21 12.35
CA VAL A 55 -4.64 -9.18 13.40
C VAL A 55 -5.58 -9.64 14.51
N SER A 56 -5.03 -9.89 15.69
CA SER A 56 -5.83 -10.24 16.87
C SER A 56 -6.79 -9.10 17.23
N LYS A 57 -8.08 -9.43 17.43
CA LYS A 57 -9.14 -8.47 17.79
C LYS A 57 -8.86 -7.67 19.07
N LYS A 58 -8.02 -8.17 19.97
CA LYS A 58 -7.64 -7.51 21.23
C LYS A 58 -6.20 -7.01 21.23
N ASN A 59 -5.60 -6.80 20.06
CA ASN A 59 -4.22 -6.36 19.98
C ASN A 59 -4.07 -4.95 20.55
N LYS A 60 -3.14 -4.79 21.50
CA LYS A 60 -2.81 -3.50 22.14
C LYS A 60 -1.57 -2.85 21.52
N GLN A 61 -0.87 -3.57 20.65
CA GLN A 61 0.37 -3.14 20.01
C GLN A 61 0.16 -2.93 18.51
N PRO A 62 0.97 -2.07 17.88
CA PRO A 62 0.96 -1.95 16.42
C PRO A 62 1.21 -3.30 15.76
N PHE A 63 0.45 -3.61 14.72
CA PHE A 63 0.67 -4.78 13.86
C PHE A 63 1.16 -4.30 12.50
N VAL A 64 2.40 -4.64 12.16
CA VAL A 64 3.08 -4.17 10.96
C VAL A 64 2.88 -5.19 9.84
N ILE A 65 2.13 -4.79 8.81
CA ILE A 65 1.93 -5.56 7.58
C ILE A 65 2.86 -4.99 6.51
N TYR A 66 3.85 -5.76 6.08
CA TYR A 66 4.75 -5.37 5.00
C TYR A 66 4.27 -5.98 3.69
N ILE A 67 3.96 -5.14 2.71
CA ILE A 67 3.49 -5.57 1.39
C ILE A 67 4.66 -5.44 0.42
N ARG A 68 5.12 -6.56 -0.14
CA ARG A 68 6.12 -6.52 -1.21
C ARG A 68 5.48 -6.05 -2.50
N GLU A 69 6.26 -5.33 -3.29
CA GLU A 69 5.90 -4.95 -4.65
C GLU A 69 5.46 -6.20 -5.43
N CYS A 70 4.25 -6.15 -5.97
CA CYS A 70 3.79 -7.15 -6.92
C CYS A 70 4.46 -6.87 -8.25
N VAL A 71 5.25 -7.82 -8.77
CA VAL A 71 5.71 -7.76 -10.16
C VAL A 71 4.46 -7.85 -11.05
N SER A 72 4.06 -6.73 -11.64
CA SER A 72 2.99 -6.70 -12.64
C SER A 72 3.45 -7.50 -13.86
N ARG A 73 2.90 -8.70 -14.05
CA ARG A 73 3.02 -9.44 -15.32
C ARG A 73 2.00 -8.87 -16.29
N GLU A 74 2.21 -7.63 -16.71
CA GLU A 74 1.39 -7.03 -17.75
C GLU A 74 1.68 -7.74 -19.08
N HIS A 75 0.80 -8.66 -19.50
CA HIS A 75 0.67 -9.04 -20.90
C HIS A 75 -0.01 -7.88 -21.63
N ARG A 76 0.76 -6.87 -22.08
CA ARG A 76 0.27 -5.92 -23.07
C ARG A 76 0.10 -6.63 -24.39
N SER A 77 -1.08 -7.20 -24.62
CA SER A 77 -1.53 -7.50 -25.98
C SER A 77 -2.02 -6.21 -26.62
N THR A 78 -1.10 -5.30 -26.96
CA THR A 78 -1.39 -4.27 -27.95
C THR A 78 -1.35 -4.93 -29.32
N ARG A 79 -2.47 -5.52 -29.75
CA ARG A 79 -2.66 -5.79 -31.18
C ARG A 79 -3.00 -4.46 -31.84
N HIS A 80 -1.99 -3.80 -32.39
CA HIS A 80 -2.22 -2.93 -33.54
C HIS A 80 -2.42 -3.88 -34.72
N VAL A 81 -3.67 -4.04 -35.17
CA VAL A 81 -3.93 -4.49 -36.54
C VAL A 81 -4.26 -3.23 -37.30
N GLY A 82 -3.26 -2.74 -38.03
CA GLY A 82 -3.52 -1.86 -39.16
C GLY A 82 -4.09 -2.71 -40.28
N GLU A 83 -5.26 -2.33 -40.78
CA GLU A 83 -5.77 -2.77 -42.07
C GLU A 83 -6.27 -1.50 -42.77
N GLU A 84 -5.37 -0.86 -43.51
CA GLU A 84 -5.72 -0.11 -44.71
C GLU A 84 -5.71 -1.10 -45.90
N GLU A 85 -6.71 -0.90 -46.76
CA GLU A 85 -6.92 -1.38 -48.15
C GLU A 85 -7.30 -2.85 -48.40
N ILE A 86 -8.56 -3.08 -48.79
CA ILE A 86 -9.01 -3.03 -50.21
C ILE A 86 -10.47 -2.55 -50.31
#